data_AF-A0AAW6GJR0-F1
#
_entry.id   AF-A0AAW6GJR0-F1
#
_cell.length_a   1.000
_cell.length_b   1.000
_cell.length_c   1.000
_cell.angle_alpha   90.00
_cell.angle_beta   90.00
_cell.angle_gamma   90.00
#
_symmetry.space_group_name_H-M   'P 1'
#
loop_
_entity.id
_entity.type
_entity.pdbx_description
1 polymer ?
#
loop_
_entity_poly.entity_id
_entity_poly.type
_entity_poly.pdbx_seq_one_letter_code
_entity_poly.pdbx_strand_id
1 'polypeptide(L)'
;MKMDYDECRAKISIIDIAEDLGYTRISGRQATNLTYVLGTPKNPEDEIVIFPKKNTYFSRKGSFDDKGELTKFVLKRLHMFSYCTQQGYRGVNEVLSRYMTGERIVTGNVQSRTKDHTQNYIKEFNLNYWNPRPIKKDNPYLTVQRRLSPQTVEDFANRLFIYQVGKNNHIGFPFRKPSQMEILNFEMRNYFEETNTNYKAFATGGDKAQSCWMANFVPFDKVTDIYLFESAIDAMSFYEINHYTKETTCAFISTGG
;
A
#
# COMPACT_ATOMS: atom_id res chain seq x y z
N MET A 1 24.97 -38.27 5.71
CA MET A 1 23.77 -37.60 6.24
C MET A 1 23.00 -37.07 5.04
N LYS A 2 21.87 -37.72 4.70
CA LYS A 2 21.05 -37.38 3.52
C LYS A 2 20.28 -36.10 3.90
N MET A 3 20.70 -34.96 3.37
CA MET A 3 20.03 -33.69 3.57
C MET A 3 18.68 -33.77 2.84
N ASP A 4 17.59 -33.59 3.58
CA ASP A 4 16.23 -33.70 3.05
C ASP A 4 15.95 -32.51 2.12
N TYR A 5 15.59 -32.80 0.87
CA TYR A 5 15.42 -31.78 -0.19
C TYR A 5 14.33 -30.77 0.17
N ASP A 6 13.38 -31.18 1.02
CA ASP A 6 12.27 -30.34 1.50
C ASP A 6 12.70 -29.37 2.62
N GLU A 7 13.69 -29.70 3.46
CA GLU A 7 14.26 -28.75 4.44
C GLU A 7 15.11 -27.65 3.77
N CYS A 8 15.73 -27.93 2.62
CA CYS A 8 16.49 -26.94 1.86
C CYS A 8 15.60 -25.93 1.12
N ARG A 9 14.41 -26.35 0.68
CA ARG A 9 13.41 -25.46 0.05
C ARG A 9 12.86 -24.41 1.00
N ALA A 10 12.82 -24.69 2.30
CA ALA A 10 12.32 -23.75 3.31
C ALA A 10 13.20 -22.49 3.49
N LYS A 11 14.43 -22.48 2.93
CA LYS A 11 15.39 -21.38 3.09
C LYS A 11 15.41 -20.37 1.94
N ILE A 12 14.78 -20.67 0.80
CA ILE A 12 14.83 -19.80 -0.38
C ILE A 12 13.50 -19.08 -0.52
N SER A 13 13.52 -17.77 -0.25
CA SER A 13 12.36 -16.91 -0.45
C SER A 13 12.27 -16.44 -1.89
N ILE A 14 11.05 -16.32 -2.42
CA ILE A 14 10.82 -15.60 -3.69
C ILE A 14 11.39 -14.17 -3.60
N ILE A 15 11.39 -13.57 -2.40
CA ILE A 15 11.94 -12.24 -2.16
C ILE A 15 13.43 -12.18 -2.52
N ASP A 16 14.23 -13.12 -2.01
CA ASP A 16 15.68 -13.12 -2.25
C ASP A 16 15.98 -13.20 -3.75
N ILE A 17 15.30 -14.10 -4.47
CA ILE A 17 15.48 -14.26 -5.92
C ILE A 17 15.00 -13.02 -6.68
N ALA A 18 13.87 -12.44 -6.29
CA ALA A 18 13.36 -11.24 -6.94
C ALA A 18 14.35 -10.06 -6.79
N GLU A 19 14.92 -9.87 -5.60
CA GLU A 19 15.90 -8.80 -5.35
C GLU A 19 17.20 -9.02 -6.15
N ASP A 20 17.70 -10.25 -6.24
CA ASP A 20 18.88 -10.64 -7.05
C ASP A 20 18.64 -10.45 -8.58
N LEU A 21 17.39 -10.63 -9.02
CA LEU A 21 16.94 -10.33 -10.38
C LEU A 21 16.72 -8.82 -10.64
N GLY A 22 16.93 -7.96 -9.65
CA GLY A 22 16.82 -6.51 -9.77
C GLY A 22 15.43 -5.94 -9.52
N TYR A 23 14.50 -6.73 -8.97
CA TYR A 23 13.20 -6.20 -8.56
C TYR A 23 13.35 -5.30 -7.33
N THR A 24 12.68 -4.16 -7.36
CA THR A 24 12.65 -3.21 -6.25
C THR A 24 11.30 -3.24 -5.56
N ARG A 25 11.30 -3.38 -4.24
CA ARG A 25 10.08 -3.31 -3.42
C ARG A 25 9.48 -1.90 -3.47
N ILE A 26 8.20 -1.80 -3.81
CA ILE A 26 7.44 -0.54 -3.79
C ILE A 26 6.34 -0.52 -2.73
N SER A 27 5.95 -1.68 -2.21
CA SER A 27 5.01 -1.79 -1.09
C SER A 27 5.61 -1.28 0.23
N GLY A 28 4.76 -0.68 1.07
CA GLY A 28 5.15 -0.16 2.38
C GLY A 28 5.68 -1.24 3.33
N ARG A 29 6.46 -0.84 4.35
CA ARG A 29 7.14 -1.75 5.30
C ARG A 29 6.19 -2.72 6.01
N GLN A 30 4.99 -2.24 6.39
CA GLN A 30 3.96 -3.02 7.09
C GLN A 30 3.05 -3.84 6.17
N ALA A 31 3.27 -3.82 4.86
CA ALA A 31 2.44 -4.58 3.93
C ALA A 31 2.58 -6.08 4.17
N THR A 32 1.45 -6.77 4.33
CA THR A 32 1.40 -8.23 4.49
C THR A 32 1.70 -8.96 3.18
N ASN A 33 1.38 -8.33 2.05
CA ASN A 33 1.73 -8.76 0.70
C ASN A 33 2.64 -7.70 0.09
N LEU A 34 3.74 -8.14 -0.52
CA LEU A 34 4.80 -7.25 -0.95
C LEU A 34 4.75 -7.07 -2.47
N THR A 35 4.52 -5.84 -2.91
CA THR A 35 4.66 -5.46 -4.32
C THR A 35 6.09 -5.09 -4.65
N TYR A 36 6.59 -5.68 -5.73
CA TYR A 36 7.92 -5.49 -6.31
C TYR A 36 7.78 -5.15 -7.80
N VAL A 37 8.66 -4.29 -8.30
CA VAL A 37 8.71 -3.90 -9.72
C VAL A 37 10.09 -4.12 -10.30
N LEU A 38 10.15 -4.57 -11.55
CA LEU A 38 11.36 -4.58 -12.35
C LEU A 38 11.40 -3.33 -13.25
N GLY A 39 12.55 -2.69 -13.35
CA GLY A 39 12.70 -1.43 -14.11
C GLY A 39 12.22 -0.21 -13.33
N THR A 40 11.54 0.73 -14.00
CA THR A 40 11.16 2.00 -13.36
C THR A 40 9.80 1.92 -12.65
N PRO A 41 9.62 2.51 -11.45
CA PRO A 41 8.32 2.47 -10.76
C PRO A 41 7.16 3.14 -11.53
N LYS A 42 7.46 4.07 -12.45
CA LYS A 42 6.43 4.76 -13.27
C LYS A 42 5.97 3.93 -14.47
N ASN A 43 6.86 3.11 -15.02
CA ASN A 43 6.55 2.18 -16.10
C ASN A 43 7.37 0.90 -15.87
N PRO A 44 6.86 -0.01 -15.03
CA PRO A 44 7.61 -1.20 -14.67
C PRO A 44 7.61 -2.19 -15.84
N GLU A 45 8.72 -2.85 -16.08
CA GLU A 45 8.82 -3.93 -17.07
C GLU A 45 8.01 -5.15 -16.60
N ASP A 46 8.10 -5.44 -15.30
CA ASP A 46 7.26 -6.43 -14.61
C ASP A 46 6.86 -5.90 -13.23
N GLU A 47 5.70 -6.34 -12.76
CA GLU A 47 5.18 -6.01 -11.43
C GLU A 47 4.60 -7.27 -10.79
N ILE A 48 5.17 -7.66 -9.66
CA ILE A 48 4.79 -8.87 -8.93
C ILE A 48 4.30 -8.52 -7.54
N VAL A 49 3.36 -9.32 -7.04
CA VAL A 49 2.94 -9.32 -5.64
C VAL A 49 3.34 -10.64 -5.02
N ILE A 50 4.16 -10.58 -3.97
CA ILE A 50 4.64 -11.72 -3.21
C ILE A 50 3.83 -11.82 -1.92
N PHE A 51 3.40 -13.02 -1.56
CA PHE A 51 2.76 -13.37 -0.29
C PHE A 51 3.80 -14.09 0.60
N PRO A 52 4.55 -13.39 1.47
CA PRO A 52 5.72 -13.96 2.15
C PRO A 52 5.35 -15.15 3.03
N LYS A 53 4.20 -15.09 3.72
CA LYS A 53 3.72 -16.19 4.58
C LYS A 53 3.46 -17.50 3.83
N LYS A 54 3.09 -17.41 2.55
CA LYS A 54 2.80 -18.58 1.70
C LYS A 54 3.96 -18.93 0.77
N ASN A 55 4.99 -18.08 0.71
CA ASN A 55 6.05 -18.12 -0.30
C ASN A 55 5.49 -18.29 -1.74
N THR A 56 4.44 -17.53 -2.06
CA THR A 56 3.81 -17.52 -3.38
C THR A 56 3.80 -16.12 -3.97
N TYR A 57 3.53 -16.02 -5.27
CA TYR A 57 3.41 -14.75 -5.98
C TYR A 57 2.32 -14.79 -7.05
N PHE A 58 1.99 -13.61 -7.58
CA PHE A 58 1.43 -13.47 -8.93
C PHE A 58 2.02 -12.23 -9.60
N SER A 59 2.17 -12.28 -10.93
CA SER A 59 2.47 -11.11 -11.73
C SER A 59 1.19 -10.37 -12.14
N ARG A 60 1.26 -9.04 -12.11
CA ARG A 60 0.22 -8.13 -12.62
C ARG A 60 0.38 -7.83 -14.11
N LYS A 61 1.59 -8.04 -14.67
CA LYS A 61 1.91 -7.78 -16.08
C LYS A 61 2.14 -9.05 -16.90
N GLY A 62 2.36 -10.19 -16.24
CA GLY A 62 2.56 -11.50 -16.86
C GLY A 62 1.25 -12.17 -17.32
N SER A 63 1.40 -13.38 -17.87
CA SER A 63 0.27 -14.20 -18.28
C SER A 63 -0.57 -14.65 -17.08
N PHE A 64 -1.83 -15.07 -17.30
CA PHE A 64 -2.73 -15.52 -16.23
C PHE A 64 -2.16 -16.66 -15.36
N ASP A 65 -1.23 -17.46 -15.90
CA ASP A 65 -0.54 -18.54 -15.22
C ASP A 65 0.84 -18.15 -14.63
N ASP A 66 1.25 -16.88 -14.71
CA ASP A 66 2.43 -16.32 -14.04
C ASP A 66 2.13 -16.02 -12.57
N LYS A 67 1.83 -17.10 -11.83
CA LYS A 67 1.49 -17.10 -10.40
C LYS A 67 1.75 -18.47 -9.79
N GLY A 68 1.95 -18.52 -8.48
CA GLY A 68 2.12 -19.76 -7.74
C GLY A 68 3.34 -19.73 -6.83
N GLU A 69 3.99 -20.86 -6.69
CA GLU A 69 5.13 -21.07 -5.78
C GLU A 69 6.47 -20.71 -6.42
N LEU A 70 7.54 -20.77 -5.61
CA LEU A 70 8.93 -20.51 -5.99
C LEU A 70 9.34 -21.18 -7.31
N THR A 71 9.01 -22.46 -7.50
CA THR A 71 9.33 -23.21 -8.72
C THR A 71 8.75 -22.52 -9.96
N LYS A 72 7.51 -22.06 -9.89
CA LYS A 72 6.82 -21.38 -10.99
C LYS A 72 7.38 -19.98 -11.19
N PHE A 73 7.78 -19.28 -10.12
CA PHE A 73 8.44 -17.97 -10.18
C PHE A 73 9.72 -18.04 -11.00
N VAL A 74 10.62 -18.96 -10.62
CA VAL A 74 11.89 -19.19 -11.30
C VAL A 74 11.64 -19.63 -12.74
N LEU A 75 10.73 -20.58 -12.96
CA LEU A 75 10.41 -21.10 -14.30
C LEU A 75 10.04 -19.97 -15.28
N LYS A 76 9.22 -19.02 -14.83
CA LYS A 76 8.75 -17.88 -15.64
C LYS A 76 9.83 -16.83 -15.91
N ARG A 77 10.90 -16.82 -15.10
CA ARG A 77 12.00 -15.85 -15.15
C ARG A 77 13.34 -16.51 -15.49
N LEU A 78 13.36 -17.76 -15.97
CA LEU A 78 14.60 -18.48 -16.32
C LEU A 78 15.49 -17.69 -17.29
N HIS A 79 14.87 -16.99 -18.25
CA HIS A 79 15.56 -16.16 -19.23
C HIS A 79 16.35 -14.99 -18.62
N MET A 80 16.05 -14.60 -17.38
CA MET A 80 16.78 -13.54 -16.67
C MET A 80 18.08 -14.06 -16.00
N PHE A 81 18.24 -15.38 -15.87
CA PHE A 81 19.43 -15.98 -15.28
C PHE A 81 20.44 -16.30 -16.39
N SER A 82 21.34 -15.36 -16.67
CA SER A 82 22.32 -15.47 -17.77
C SER A 82 23.25 -16.70 -17.69
N TYR A 83 23.43 -17.27 -16.51
CA TYR A 83 24.24 -18.47 -16.27
C TYR A 83 23.47 -19.78 -16.44
N CYS A 84 22.13 -19.74 -16.51
CA CYS A 84 21.30 -20.93 -16.56
C CYS A 84 21.44 -21.56 -17.96
N THR A 85 22.05 -22.74 -18.02
CA THR A 85 22.29 -23.44 -19.28
C THR A 85 21.13 -24.35 -19.67
N GLN A 86 20.30 -24.73 -18.69
CA GLN A 86 19.18 -25.64 -18.86
C GLN A 86 17.85 -24.89 -19.07
N GLN A 87 16.88 -25.58 -19.67
CA GLN A 87 15.52 -25.08 -19.90
C GLN A 87 14.51 -25.82 -19.02
N GLY A 88 13.32 -25.22 -18.85
CA GLY A 88 12.22 -25.83 -18.09
C GLY A 88 12.60 -26.17 -16.64
N TYR A 89 12.06 -27.26 -16.10
CA TYR A 89 12.33 -27.66 -14.71
C TYR A 89 13.78 -28.04 -14.42
N ARG A 90 14.56 -28.43 -15.45
CA ARG A 90 16.01 -28.66 -15.29
C ARG A 90 16.74 -27.34 -15.00
N GLY A 91 16.36 -26.26 -15.70
CA GLY A 91 16.84 -24.90 -15.41
C GLY A 91 16.42 -24.41 -14.03
N VAL A 92 15.19 -24.70 -13.61
CA VAL A 92 14.73 -24.36 -12.25
C VAL A 92 15.60 -25.03 -11.19
N ASN A 93 15.91 -26.32 -11.36
CA ASN A 93 16.78 -27.03 -10.43
C ASN A 93 18.21 -26.48 -10.42
N GLU A 94 18.76 -26.10 -11.59
CA GLU A 94 20.08 -25.47 -11.70
C GLU A 94 20.13 -24.15 -10.91
N VAL A 95 19.13 -23.28 -11.09
CA VAL A 95 19.02 -22.00 -10.36
C VAL A 95 18.89 -22.25 -8.85
N LEU A 96 17.91 -23.07 -8.43
CA LEU A 96 17.65 -23.29 -7.00
C LEU A 96 18.84 -23.95 -6.28
N SER A 97 19.56 -24.86 -6.94
CA SER A 97 20.74 -25.51 -6.36
C SER A 97 21.83 -24.50 -6.01
N ARG A 98 22.02 -23.45 -6.81
CA ARG A 98 23.01 -22.39 -6.52
C ARG A 98 22.61 -21.50 -5.35
N TYR A 99 21.32 -21.19 -5.23
CA TYR A 99 20.81 -20.48 -4.04
C TYR A 99 20.96 -21.33 -2.77
N MET A 100 20.87 -22.67 -2.87
CA MET A 100 21.12 -23.57 -1.74
C MET A 100 22.60 -23.64 -1.33
N THR A 101 23.54 -23.49 -2.27
CA THR A 101 24.98 -23.48 -1.99
C THR A 101 25.52 -22.12 -1.55
N GLY A 102 24.66 -21.07 -1.51
CA GLY A 102 25.02 -19.73 -1.06
C GLY A 102 25.66 -18.84 -2.13
N GLU A 103 25.70 -19.29 -3.39
CA GLU A 103 26.15 -18.50 -4.53
C GLU A 103 25.02 -17.56 -4.98
N ARG A 104 24.86 -16.41 -4.30
CA ARG A 104 23.90 -15.35 -4.69
C ARG A 104 24.40 -14.60 -5.91
N ILE A 105 23.52 -14.36 -6.89
CA ILE A 105 23.92 -13.80 -8.19
C ILE A 105 23.25 -12.45 -8.41
N VAL A 106 24.08 -11.41 -8.49
CA VAL A 106 23.70 -10.10 -9.02
C VAL A 106 23.66 -10.21 -10.54
N THR A 107 22.46 -10.18 -11.13
CA THR A 107 22.34 -10.13 -12.60
C THR A 107 22.85 -8.77 -13.13
N GLY A 108 23.71 -8.84 -14.15
CA GLY A 108 24.45 -7.70 -14.70
C GLY A 108 23.55 -6.69 -15.41
N ASN A 109 23.08 -5.69 -14.66
CA ASN A 109 22.97 -4.28 -15.06
C ASN A 109 22.92 -3.37 -13.83
N VAL A 110 23.61 -3.78 -12.75
CA VAL A 110 23.89 -2.91 -11.62
C VAL A 110 25.06 -2.03 -12.02
N GLN A 111 24.78 -0.97 -12.79
CA GLN A 111 25.65 0.20 -12.74
C GLN A 111 25.77 0.57 -11.27
N SER A 112 26.98 0.39 -10.74
CA SER A 112 27.50 0.86 -9.47
C SER A 112 26.64 1.96 -8.84
N ARG A 113 25.65 1.56 -8.04
CA ARG A 113 25.11 2.38 -6.97
C ARG A 113 25.75 1.93 -5.67
N THR A 114 27.08 2.00 -5.64
CA THR A 114 27.79 2.28 -4.40
C THR A 114 27.47 3.73 -4.02
N LYS A 115 26.30 3.94 -3.40
CA LYS A 115 26.03 5.01 -2.44
C LYS A 115 24.93 4.52 -1.49
N ASP A 116 25.36 4.09 -0.30
CA ASP A 116 24.66 4.26 0.97
C ASP A 116 23.26 3.63 1.14
N HIS A 117 23.14 2.31 0.96
CA HIS A 117 21.94 1.58 1.43
C HIS A 117 21.91 1.29 2.95
N THR A 118 22.85 1.85 3.72
CA THR A 118 22.80 1.92 5.19
C THR A 118 22.31 3.27 5.73
N GLN A 119 21.83 4.19 4.90
CA GLN A 119 20.94 5.25 5.39
C GLN A 119 19.49 4.80 5.26
N ASN A 120 18.98 4.28 6.38
CA ASN A 120 17.57 4.26 6.72
C ASN A 120 16.98 5.68 6.57
N TYR A 121 16.57 6.05 5.35
CA TYR A 121 15.57 7.10 5.23
C TYR A 121 14.26 6.48 5.68
N ILE A 122 13.94 6.62 6.96
CA ILE A 122 12.54 6.72 7.36
C ILE A 122 12.00 7.82 6.45
N LYS A 123 11.15 7.49 5.48
CA LYS A 123 10.39 8.52 4.77
C LYS A 123 9.49 9.10 5.84
N GLU A 124 9.90 10.19 6.44
CA GLU A 124 9.10 10.90 7.42
C GLU A 124 7.86 11.44 6.73
N PHE A 125 6.75 11.46 7.47
CA PHE A 125 5.53 12.10 6.98
C PHE A 125 5.81 13.56 6.70
N ASN A 126 5.57 13.98 5.45
CA ASN A 126 5.75 15.36 5.04
C ASN A 126 4.40 15.95 4.66
N LEU A 127 3.80 16.71 5.58
CA LEU A 127 2.51 17.37 5.37
C LEU A 127 2.55 18.33 4.17
N ASN A 128 3.66 19.04 3.97
CA ASN A 128 3.83 19.98 2.86
C ASN A 128 3.84 19.28 1.49
N TYR A 129 4.41 18.07 1.42
CA TYR A 129 4.35 17.25 0.19
C TYR A 129 2.91 16.91 -0.19
N TRP A 130 2.09 16.58 0.82
CA TRP A 130 0.67 16.25 0.60
C TRP A 130 -0.22 17.48 0.41
N ASN A 131 0.26 18.68 0.74
CA ASN A 131 -0.38 19.98 0.47
C ASN A 131 -1.92 19.94 0.67
N PRO A 132 -2.39 19.69 1.92
CA PRO A 132 -3.80 19.55 2.20
C PRO A 132 -4.55 20.85 1.93
N ARG A 133 -5.63 20.75 1.16
CA ARG A 133 -6.49 21.88 0.79
C ARG A 133 -7.95 21.58 1.18
N PRO A 134 -8.76 22.60 1.52
CA PRO A 134 -10.19 22.41 1.74
C PRO A 134 -10.86 21.73 0.54
N ILE A 135 -11.79 20.82 0.82
CA ILE A 135 -12.62 20.16 -0.21
C ILE A 135 -13.83 21.03 -0.52
N LYS A 136 -14.24 21.05 -1.78
CA LYS A 136 -15.53 21.60 -2.20
C LYS A 136 -16.64 20.57 -2.05
N LYS A 137 -17.84 21.03 -1.69
CA LYS A 137 -19.01 20.17 -1.43
C LYS A 137 -19.50 19.34 -2.61
N ASP A 138 -19.16 19.77 -3.83
CA ASP A 138 -19.51 19.12 -5.10
C ASP A 138 -18.44 18.13 -5.58
N ASN A 139 -17.49 17.73 -4.72
CA ASN A 139 -16.43 16.81 -5.11
C ASN A 139 -16.99 15.49 -5.70
N PRO A 140 -16.66 15.14 -6.96
CA PRO A 140 -17.32 14.06 -7.69
C PRO A 140 -17.06 12.67 -7.09
N TYR A 141 -15.91 12.45 -6.46
CA TYR A 141 -15.65 11.18 -5.78
C TYR A 141 -16.62 10.98 -4.62
N LEU A 142 -16.88 12.02 -3.82
CA LEU A 142 -17.78 11.91 -2.68
C LEU A 142 -19.25 11.92 -3.10
N THR A 143 -19.63 12.79 -4.04
CA THR A 143 -21.04 12.99 -4.39
C THR A 143 -21.56 12.02 -5.45
N VAL A 144 -20.76 11.66 -6.45
CA VAL A 144 -21.19 10.76 -7.53
C VAL A 144 -20.82 9.33 -7.19
N GLN A 145 -19.53 9.08 -6.92
CA GLN A 145 -19.03 7.71 -6.70
C GLN A 145 -19.43 7.15 -5.32
N ARG A 146 -19.40 7.96 -4.27
CA ARG A 146 -19.81 7.56 -2.91
C ARG A 146 -21.23 7.94 -2.55
N ARG A 147 -21.92 8.70 -3.42
CA ARG A 147 -23.33 9.09 -3.25
C ARG A 147 -23.64 9.83 -1.95
N LEU A 148 -22.65 10.52 -1.37
CA LEU A 148 -22.85 11.41 -0.25
C LEU A 148 -23.49 12.70 -0.73
N SER A 149 -24.45 13.24 0.01
CA SER A 149 -25.02 14.53 -0.30
C SER A 149 -23.97 15.65 -0.20
N PRO A 150 -24.07 16.71 -1.02
CA PRO A 150 -23.20 17.87 -0.88
C PRO A 150 -23.23 18.48 0.54
N GLN A 151 -24.36 18.40 1.25
CA GLN A 151 -24.47 18.89 2.62
C GLN A 151 -23.57 18.09 3.56
N THR A 152 -23.62 16.76 3.50
CA THR A 152 -22.71 15.91 4.30
C THR A 152 -21.25 16.24 4.00
N VAL A 153 -20.88 16.38 2.72
CA VAL A 153 -19.49 16.75 2.36
C VAL A 153 -19.12 18.12 2.94
N GLU A 154 -20.01 19.11 2.84
CA GLU A 154 -19.82 20.46 3.38
C GLU A 154 -19.67 20.46 4.90
N ASP A 155 -20.43 19.63 5.61
CA ASP A 155 -20.37 19.56 7.07
C ASP A 155 -18.99 19.11 7.55
N PHE A 156 -18.48 18.02 6.99
CA PHE A 156 -17.16 17.49 7.33
C PHE A 156 -16.02 18.39 6.81
N ALA A 157 -16.16 18.99 5.63
CA ALA A 157 -15.15 19.88 5.05
C ALA A 157 -14.96 21.16 5.89
N ASN A 158 -16.05 21.78 6.36
CA ASN A 158 -16.02 23.01 7.15
C ASN A 158 -15.27 22.88 8.48
N ARG A 159 -15.22 21.67 9.03
CA ARG A 159 -14.50 21.35 10.27
C ARG A 159 -13.12 20.74 10.01
N LEU A 160 -12.67 20.72 8.76
CA LEU A 160 -11.38 20.16 8.35
C LEU A 160 -11.22 18.66 8.71
N PHE A 161 -12.33 17.93 8.70
CA PHE A 161 -12.33 16.47 8.84
C PHE A 161 -11.99 15.77 7.53
N ILE A 162 -12.01 16.47 6.41
CA ILE A 162 -11.62 15.94 5.09
C ILE A 162 -10.84 17.00 4.32
N TYR A 163 -9.84 16.57 3.54
CA TYR A 163 -9.00 17.43 2.72
C TYR A 163 -8.79 16.86 1.32
N GLN A 164 -8.50 17.73 0.36
CA GLN A 164 -7.95 17.33 -0.92
C GLN A 164 -6.42 17.33 -0.80
N VAL A 165 -5.79 16.20 -1.09
CA VAL A 165 -4.36 15.98 -0.84
C VAL A 165 -3.62 15.41 -2.05
N GLY A 166 -2.35 15.79 -2.17
CA GLY A 166 -1.41 15.30 -3.16
C GLY A 166 -1.71 15.75 -4.59
N LYS A 167 -0.83 15.34 -5.51
CA LYS A 167 -0.90 15.72 -6.93
C LYS A 167 -2.12 15.16 -7.65
N ASN A 168 -2.61 14.00 -7.22
CA ASN A 168 -3.77 13.33 -7.81
C ASN A 168 -5.08 13.74 -7.13
N ASN A 169 -5.08 14.81 -6.32
CA ASN A 169 -6.28 15.34 -5.68
C ASN A 169 -7.10 14.28 -4.91
N HIS A 170 -6.41 13.39 -4.19
CA HIS A 170 -7.07 12.38 -3.37
C HIS A 170 -7.91 13.04 -2.28
N ILE A 171 -8.98 12.37 -1.86
CA ILE A 171 -9.63 12.69 -0.59
C ILE A 171 -8.76 12.12 0.52
N GLY A 172 -8.21 13.00 1.35
CA GLY A 172 -7.43 12.68 2.52
C GLY A 172 -8.27 12.85 3.78
N PHE A 173 -8.42 11.75 4.51
CA PHE A 173 -8.97 11.71 5.85
C PHE A 173 -7.79 11.84 6.84
N PRO A 174 -7.66 12.97 7.55
CA PRO A 174 -6.53 13.28 8.40
C PRO A 174 -6.52 12.41 9.66
N PHE A 175 -5.42 11.72 9.87
CA PHE A 175 -5.20 10.88 11.03
C PHE A 175 -4.42 11.65 12.09
N ARG A 176 -4.89 11.62 13.34
CA ARG A 176 -4.32 12.34 14.48
C ARG A 176 -4.28 11.46 15.72
N LYS A 177 -3.38 11.78 16.64
CA LYS A 177 -3.47 11.23 18.00
C LYS A 177 -4.65 11.88 18.72
N PRO A 178 -5.39 11.14 19.56
CA PRO A 178 -6.36 11.75 20.45
C PRO A 178 -5.73 12.91 21.23
N SER A 179 -6.46 13.99 21.46
CA SER A 179 -6.00 15.24 22.10
C SER A 179 -4.94 16.06 21.32
N GLN A 180 -4.50 15.62 20.14
CA GLN A 180 -3.54 16.35 19.31
C GLN A 180 -4.17 16.82 18.00
N MET A 181 -3.84 18.05 17.59
CA MET A 181 -4.33 18.63 16.35
C MET A 181 -3.44 18.34 15.14
N GLU A 182 -2.20 17.89 15.39
CA GLU A 182 -1.23 17.56 14.35
C GLU A 182 -1.71 16.38 13.50
N ILE A 183 -1.64 16.57 12.19
CA ILE A 183 -1.91 15.51 11.21
C ILE A 183 -0.67 14.64 11.11
N LEU A 184 -0.81 13.35 11.42
CA LEU A 184 0.27 12.37 11.40
C LEU A 184 0.21 11.43 10.19
N ASN A 185 -0.93 11.36 9.52
CA ASN A 185 -1.14 10.57 8.31
C ASN A 185 -2.39 11.06 7.56
N PHE A 186 -2.61 10.54 6.35
CA PHE A 186 -3.91 10.56 5.69
C PHE A 186 -4.30 9.14 5.30
N GLU A 187 -5.52 8.73 5.63
CA GLU A 187 -6.19 7.70 4.85
C GLU A 187 -6.66 8.35 3.55
N MET A 188 -6.17 7.87 2.41
CA MET A 188 -6.44 8.47 1.10
C MET A 188 -7.39 7.60 0.29
N ARG A 189 -8.29 8.28 -0.43
CA ARG A 189 -9.31 7.69 -1.30
C ARG A 189 -9.40 8.47 -2.60
N ASN A 190 -9.60 7.76 -3.71
CA ASN A 190 -9.97 8.36 -4.99
C ASN A 190 -10.58 7.31 -5.91
N TYR A 191 -11.06 7.76 -7.07
CA TYR A 191 -11.46 6.91 -8.18
C TYR A 191 -10.83 7.48 -9.45
N PHE A 192 -10.17 6.62 -10.23
CA PHE A 192 -9.54 6.99 -11.48
C PHE A 192 -10.38 6.45 -12.63
N GLU A 193 -11.12 7.34 -13.29
CA GLU A 193 -12.03 7.00 -14.40
C GLU A 193 -11.28 6.34 -15.56
N GLU A 194 -10.06 6.80 -15.85
CA GLU A 194 -9.26 6.32 -16.98
C GLU A 194 -8.89 4.84 -16.86
N THR A 195 -8.82 4.34 -15.62
CA THR A 195 -8.46 2.96 -15.30
C THR A 195 -9.58 2.20 -14.60
N ASN A 196 -10.76 2.82 -14.45
CA ASN A 196 -11.90 2.29 -13.70
C ASN A 196 -11.47 1.69 -12.34
N THR A 197 -10.60 2.38 -11.60
CA THR A 197 -9.96 1.83 -10.41
C THR A 197 -10.21 2.69 -9.18
N ASN A 198 -10.64 2.04 -8.10
CA ASN A 198 -10.71 2.66 -6.78
C ASN A 198 -9.31 2.71 -6.15
N TYR A 199 -8.89 3.89 -5.74
CA TYR A 199 -7.67 4.09 -4.99
C TYR A 199 -7.95 4.11 -3.48
N LYS A 200 -7.16 3.33 -2.75
CA LYS A 200 -7.13 3.29 -1.28
C LYS A 200 -5.70 3.09 -0.82
N ALA A 201 -5.18 4.02 -0.03
CA ALA A 201 -3.85 3.93 0.56
C ALA A 201 -3.73 4.83 1.79
N PHE A 202 -2.63 4.70 2.53
CA PHE A 202 -2.21 5.69 3.51
C PHE A 202 -1.09 6.56 2.95
N ALA A 203 -0.98 7.79 3.45
CA ALA A 203 0.13 8.66 3.10
C ALA A 203 1.46 8.03 3.51
N THR A 204 2.43 8.07 2.58
CA THR A 204 3.75 7.51 2.83
C THR A 204 4.41 8.23 4.01
N GLY A 205 4.98 7.44 4.93
CA GLY A 205 5.67 7.95 6.11
C GLY A 205 4.78 8.30 7.29
N GLY A 206 3.45 8.25 7.11
CA GLY A 206 2.51 8.58 8.17
C GLY A 206 2.36 7.49 9.22
N ASP A 207 2.07 7.90 10.44
CA ASP A 207 1.88 7.02 11.59
C ASP A 207 0.43 6.54 11.65
N LYS A 208 0.10 5.39 11.05
CA LYS A 208 -1.23 4.75 11.23
C LYS A 208 -1.36 4.07 12.60
N ALA A 209 -0.26 3.59 13.17
CA ALA A 209 -0.30 2.69 14.31
C ALA A 209 -0.77 3.36 15.60
N GLN A 210 -0.52 4.66 15.73
CA GLN A 210 -0.86 5.44 16.93
C GLN A 210 -1.81 6.60 16.64
N SER A 211 -2.50 6.59 15.51
CA SER A 211 -3.43 7.66 15.15
C SER A 211 -4.68 7.12 14.49
N CYS A 212 -5.73 7.92 14.50
CA CYS A 212 -7.01 7.62 13.88
C CYS A 212 -7.61 8.88 13.27
N TRP A 213 -8.54 8.69 12.34
CA TRP A 213 -9.41 9.77 11.91
C TRP A 213 -10.53 9.94 12.93
N MET A 214 -10.79 11.17 13.33
CA MET A 214 -11.81 11.54 14.32
C MET A 214 -12.60 12.73 13.80
N ALA A 215 -13.92 12.67 13.92
CA ALA A 215 -14.83 13.75 13.57
C ALA A 215 -15.88 13.92 14.67
N ASN A 216 -15.98 15.13 15.23
CA ASN A 216 -16.98 15.52 16.21
C ASN A 216 -17.39 16.97 15.94
N PHE A 217 -18.68 17.26 15.86
CA PHE A 217 -19.14 18.60 15.45
C PHE A 217 -19.30 19.57 16.63
N VAL A 218 -19.26 19.04 17.86
CA VAL A 218 -19.31 19.77 19.13
C VAL A 218 -17.99 19.67 19.89
N PRO A 219 -17.69 20.58 20.83
CA PRO A 219 -16.57 20.46 21.76
C PRO A 219 -16.47 19.08 22.45
N PHE A 220 -15.25 18.63 22.76
CA PHE A 220 -15.01 17.28 23.30
C PHE A 220 -15.76 16.97 24.60
N ASP A 221 -15.92 17.96 25.47
CA ASP A 221 -16.67 17.86 26.73
C ASP A 221 -18.19 17.71 26.53
N LYS A 222 -18.69 17.94 25.31
CA LYS A 222 -20.09 17.76 24.91
C LYS A 222 -20.34 16.48 24.12
N VAL A 223 -19.30 15.67 23.90
CA VAL A 223 -19.45 14.40 23.19
C VAL A 223 -20.12 13.38 24.11
N THR A 224 -21.25 12.81 23.70
CA THR A 224 -22.04 11.84 24.46
C THR A 224 -21.77 10.39 24.04
N ASP A 225 -21.49 10.18 22.75
CA ASP A 225 -21.39 8.84 22.15
C ASP A 225 -20.18 8.75 21.22
N ILE A 226 -19.60 7.55 21.12
CA ILE A 226 -18.49 7.26 20.20
C ILE A 226 -18.89 6.10 19.30
N TYR A 227 -18.81 6.33 17.98
CA TYR A 227 -19.04 5.31 16.96
C TYR A 227 -17.71 4.97 16.26
N LEU A 228 -17.39 3.69 16.19
CA LEU A 228 -16.16 3.18 15.58
C LEU A 228 -16.45 2.57 14.20
N PHE A 229 -15.61 2.90 13.22
CA PHE A 229 -15.75 2.48 11.83
C PHE A 229 -14.45 1.91 11.27
N GLU A 230 -14.57 1.05 10.27
CA GLU A 230 -13.43 0.60 9.49
C GLU A 230 -12.88 1.73 8.61
N SER A 231 -13.75 2.56 8.02
CA SER A 231 -13.31 3.69 7.19
C SER A 231 -14.07 4.98 7.50
N ALA A 232 -13.42 6.11 7.21
CA ALA A 232 -14.04 7.42 7.37
C ALA A 232 -15.23 7.65 6.40
N ILE A 233 -15.25 6.95 5.25
CA ILE A 233 -16.40 7.00 4.33
C ILE A 233 -17.61 6.33 4.98
N ASP A 234 -17.44 5.18 5.64
CA ASP A 234 -18.54 4.50 6.32
C ASP A 234 -19.11 5.37 7.46
N ALA A 235 -18.24 6.08 8.17
CA ALA A 235 -18.64 7.05 9.18
C ALA A 235 -19.48 8.20 8.60
N MET A 236 -19.05 8.77 7.46
CA MET A 236 -19.82 9.83 6.78
C MET A 236 -21.16 9.30 6.24
N SER A 237 -21.19 8.09 5.69
CA SER A 237 -22.44 7.45 5.25
C SER A 237 -23.38 7.19 6.43
N PHE A 238 -22.85 6.75 7.57
CA PHE A 238 -23.63 6.59 8.80
C PHE A 238 -24.18 7.93 9.30
N TYR A 239 -23.39 9.00 9.26
CA TYR A 239 -23.86 10.35 9.56
C TYR A 239 -25.05 10.76 8.70
N GLU A 240 -24.96 10.51 7.39
CA GLU A 240 -26.01 10.87 6.44
C GLU A 240 -27.30 10.04 6.62
N ILE A 241 -27.17 8.73 6.76
CA ILE A 241 -28.31 7.81 6.87
C ILE A 241 -29.09 8.04 8.17
N ASN A 242 -28.41 8.46 9.25
CA ASN A 242 -29.05 8.77 10.54
C ASN A 242 -29.52 10.23 10.64
N HIS A 243 -29.42 11.01 9.56
CA HIS A 243 -29.83 12.42 9.51
C HIS A 243 -29.16 13.28 10.60
N TYR A 244 -27.92 12.97 10.93
CA TYR A 244 -27.15 13.79 11.84
C TYR A 244 -26.80 15.15 11.23
N THR A 245 -26.50 16.08 12.13
CA THR A 245 -26.24 17.48 11.82
C THR A 245 -25.00 17.97 12.60
N LYS A 246 -24.59 19.22 12.36
CA LYS A 246 -23.46 19.85 13.10
C LYS A 246 -23.73 20.03 14.60
N GLU A 247 -24.97 19.87 15.04
CA GLU A 247 -25.38 19.92 16.44
C GLU A 247 -25.30 18.54 17.12
N THR A 248 -25.01 17.48 16.36
CA THR A 248 -24.94 16.11 16.88
C THR A 248 -23.78 15.96 17.87
N THR A 249 -24.07 15.34 19.01
CA THR A 249 -23.16 15.20 20.14
C THR A 249 -22.32 13.92 20.10
N CYS A 250 -22.30 13.17 18.99
CA CYS A 250 -21.45 11.99 18.88
C CYS A 250 -20.11 12.31 18.18
N ALA A 251 -19.13 11.44 18.41
CA ALA A 251 -17.88 11.41 17.69
C ALA A 251 -17.81 10.16 16.81
N PHE A 252 -17.34 10.33 15.57
CA PHE A 252 -17.07 9.26 14.63
C PHE A 252 -15.56 9.03 14.57
N ILE A 253 -15.13 7.78 14.74
CA ILE A 253 -13.71 7.42 14.74
C ILE A 253 -13.48 6.30 13.73
N SER A 254 -12.48 6.48 12.87
CA SER A 254 -12.04 5.46 11.91
C SER A 254 -10.57 5.12 12.16
N THR A 255 -10.27 3.82 12.26
CA THR A 255 -8.89 3.31 12.29
C THR A 255 -8.33 3.06 10.89
N GLY A 256 -9.17 3.20 9.86
CA GLY A 256 -8.86 3.06 8.45
C GLY A 256 -8.59 1.60 8.04
N GLY A 257 -9.36 1.11 7.07
CA GLY A 257 -9.23 -0.25 6.54
C GLY A 257 -8.08 -0.46 5.57
#